data_AF-A0A838UYB6-F1
#
_entry.id   AF-A0A838UYB6-F1
#
_cell.length_a   1.000
_cell.length_b   1.000
_cell.length_c   1.000
_cell.angle_alpha   90.00
_cell.angle_beta   90.00
_cell.angle_gamma   90.00
#
_symmetry.space_group_name_H-M   'P 1'
#
loop_
_entity.id
_entity.type
_entity.pdbx_description
1 polymer ?
#
loop_
_entity_poly.entity_id
_entity_poly.type
_entity_poly.pdbx_seq_one_letter_code
_entity_poly.pdbx_strand_id
1 'polypeptide(L)'
;AHQDQQTTDHDATLDQSIQVIAPHHPLYGQRLPLLRRLRKRGEPLVVVRLPSGATQQLPQRWTDLGVLPPHPRPETLPRFSLVSLRDLLHILQDVQARSCVKEDPYGPSRSPVGDVCPPEPT
;
A
#
# COMPACT_ATOMS: atom_id res chain seq x y z
N ALA A 1 -38.42 11.78 22.37
CA ALA A 1 -37.46 12.31 21.39
C ALA A 1 -36.90 11.12 20.62
N HIS A 2 -37.43 10.86 19.42
CA HIS A 2 -36.96 9.77 18.57
C HIS A 2 -35.82 10.33 17.70
N GLN A 3 -34.62 9.79 17.86
CA GLN A 3 -33.49 10.08 16.98
C GLN A 3 -33.60 9.16 15.77
N ASP A 4 -34.05 9.73 14.65
CA ASP A 4 -33.95 9.09 13.35
C ASP A 4 -32.48 9.06 12.92
N GLN A 5 -31.84 7.91 13.13
CA GLN A 5 -30.51 7.63 12.61
C GLN A 5 -30.62 7.49 11.09
N GLN A 6 -30.31 8.56 10.38
CA GLN A 6 -30.13 8.54 8.93
C GLN A 6 -28.79 7.87 8.62
N THR A 7 -28.81 6.55 8.39
CA THR A 7 -27.71 5.88 7.68
C THR A 7 -27.86 6.26 6.21
N THR A 8 -26.96 7.10 5.71
CA THR A 8 -26.86 7.40 4.27
C THR A 8 -26.58 6.10 3.52
N ASP A 9 -27.59 5.63 2.81
CA ASP A 9 -27.49 4.57 1.81
C ASP A 9 -26.51 5.05 0.73
N HIS A 10 -25.27 4.56 0.79
CA HIS A 10 -24.21 4.89 -0.15
C HIS A 10 -24.01 3.76 -1.17
N ASP A 11 -25.07 3.01 -1.49
CA ASP A 11 -25.06 2.01 -2.55
C ASP A 11 -25.91 2.46 -3.74
N ALA A 12 -25.70 3.71 -4.19
CA ALA A 12 -26.03 4.05 -5.56
C ALA A 12 -24.96 3.41 -6.45
N THR A 13 -25.10 2.09 -6.66
CA THR A 13 -24.33 1.34 -7.65
C THR A 13 -24.62 2.00 -8.98
N LEU A 14 -23.74 2.89 -9.42
CA LEU A 14 -23.79 3.36 -10.78
C LEU A 14 -23.54 2.11 -11.63
N ASP A 15 -24.50 1.69 -12.46
CA ASP A 15 -24.32 0.63 -13.48
C ASP A 15 -23.26 1.00 -14.55
N GLN A 16 -22.46 2.02 -14.27
CA GLN A 16 -21.39 2.51 -15.07
C GLN A 16 -20.15 1.63 -14.83
N SER A 17 -19.63 1.05 -15.90
CA SER A 17 -18.29 0.45 -15.91
C SER A 17 -17.29 1.43 -16.51
N ILE A 18 -16.04 1.33 -16.07
CA ILE A 18 -14.94 2.19 -16.53
C ILE A 18 -13.75 1.33 -16.91
N GLN A 19 -12.96 1.78 -17.89
CA GLN A 19 -11.73 1.11 -18.29
C GLN A 19 -10.51 1.81 -17.70
N VAL A 20 -9.58 1.05 -17.13
CA VAL A 20 -8.30 1.59 -16.68
C VAL A 20 -7.35 1.69 -17.88
N ILE A 21 -6.92 2.92 -18.20
CA ILE A 21 -6.09 3.25 -19.37
C ILE A 21 -4.64 3.61 -19.01
N ALA A 22 -4.27 3.58 -17.72
CA ALA A 22 -2.90 3.86 -17.27
C ALA A 22 -1.95 2.65 -17.51
N PRO A 23 -0.98 2.72 -18.44
CA PRO A 23 -0.17 1.56 -18.85
C PRO A 23 0.75 0.98 -17.77
N HIS A 24 1.08 1.79 -16.76
CA HIS A 24 1.92 1.41 -15.63
C HIS A 24 1.12 0.77 -14.49
N HIS A 25 -0.21 0.75 -14.58
CA HIS A 25 -1.08 0.29 -13.51
C HIS A 25 -1.41 -1.21 -13.68
N PRO A 26 -1.41 -2.04 -12.61
CA PRO A 26 -1.70 -3.48 -12.72
C PRO A 26 -3.09 -3.80 -13.30
N LEU A 27 -4.05 -2.88 -13.13
CA LEU A 27 -5.40 -3.02 -13.67
C LEU A 27 -5.54 -2.52 -15.12
N TYR A 28 -4.44 -2.14 -15.79
CA TYR A 28 -4.48 -1.64 -17.17
C TYR A 28 -5.27 -2.56 -18.10
N GLY A 29 -6.16 -1.96 -18.91
CA GLY A 29 -7.02 -2.66 -19.86
C GLY A 29 -8.29 -3.27 -19.24
N GLN A 30 -8.36 -3.41 -17.91
CA GLN A 30 -9.52 -4.01 -17.24
C GLN A 30 -10.70 -3.03 -17.20
N ARG A 31 -11.92 -3.57 -17.39
CA ARG A 31 -13.18 -2.88 -17.13
C ARG A 31 -13.70 -3.23 -15.75
N LEU A 32 -14.00 -2.22 -14.94
CA LEU A 32 -14.40 -2.39 -13.55
C LEU A 32 -15.68 -1.60 -13.26
N PRO A 33 -16.58 -2.11 -12.39
CA PRO A 33 -17.74 -1.35 -11.94
C PRO A 33 -17.32 -0.08 -11.19
N LEU A 34 -17.91 1.05 -11.56
CA LEU A 34 -17.75 2.32 -10.86
C LEU A 34 -18.76 2.39 -9.72
N LEU A 35 -18.26 2.46 -8.48
CA LEU A 35 -19.11 2.61 -7.32
C LEU A 35 -19.44 4.09 -7.06
N ARG A 36 -18.45 4.97 -7.13
CA ARG A 36 -18.66 6.42 -6.95
C ARG A 36 -17.51 7.25 -7.47
N ARG A 37 -17.76 8.54 -7.64
CA ARG A 37 -16.75 9.57 -7.93
C ARG A 37 -16.57 10.45 -6.70
N LEU A 38 -15.35 10.87 -6.43
CA LEU A 38 -15.04 11.78 -5.31
C LEU A 38 -13.90 12.71 -5.67
N ARG A 39 -13.69 13.73 -4.85
CA ARG A 39 -12.56 14.65 -4.96
C ARG A 39 -11.77 14.62 -3.67
N LYS A 40 -10.45 14.45 -3.76
CA LYS A 40 -9.55 14.50 -2.60
C LYS A 40 -8.42 15.48 -2.92
N ARG A 41 -8.25 16.51 -2.09
CA ARG A 41 -7.21 17.56 -2.28
C ARG A 41 -7.22 18.17 -3.69
N GLY A 42 -8.40 18.39 -4.26
CA GLY A 42 -8.57 18.96 -5.61
C GLY A 42 -8.43 17.97 -6.77
N GLU A 43 -8.04 16.72 -6.51
CA GLU A 43 -7.88 15.69 -7.53
C GLU A 43 -9.17 14.85 -7.70
N PRO A 44 -9.71 14.69 -8.92
CA PRO A 44 -10.84 13.81 -9.18
C PRO A 44 -10.42 12.33 -9.10
N LEU A 45 -11.11 11.57 -8.26
CA LEU A 45 -10.90 10.16 -8.03
C LEU A 45 -12.18 9.38 -8.33
N VAL A 46 -12.00 8.13 -8.71
CA VAL A 46 -13.07 7.14 -8.89
C VAL A 46 -12.85 5.97 -7.94
N VAL A 47 -13.93 5.42 -7.42
CA VAL A 47 -13.93 4.22 -6.58
C VAL A 47 -14.48 3.08 -7.42
N VAL A 48 -13.71 2.03 -7.60
CA VAL A 48 -14.10 0.85 -8.38
C VAL A 48 -14.21 -0.39 -7.51
N ARG A 49 -15.03 -1.35 -7.95
CA ARG A 49 -15.06 -2.70 -7.38
C ARG A 49 -14.12 -3.62 -8.15
N LEU A 50 -13.24 -4.30 -7.44
CA LEU A 50 -12.34 -5.30 -7.99
C LEU A 50 -13.05 -6.66 -8.14
N PRO A 51 -12.53 -7.58 -8.96
CA PRO A 51 -13.08 -8.94 -9.08
C PRO A 51 -13.07 -9.72 -7.75
N SER A 52 -12.14 -9.39 -6.85
CA SER A 52 -12.09 -9.94 -5.49
C SER A 52 -13.20 -9.42 -4.57
N GLY A 53 -14.02 -8.48 -5.03
CA GLY A 53 -15.03 -7.79 -4.23
C GLY A 53 -14.49 -6.59 -3.44
N ALA A 54 -13.18 -6.43 -3.33
CA ALA A 54 -12.56 -5.28 -2.69
C ALA A 54 -12.82 -3.97 -3.47
N THR A 55 -12.65 -2.83 -2.80
CA THR A 55 -12.77 -1.51 -3.44
C THR A 55 -11.41 -0.86 -3.61
N GLN A 56 -11.22 -0.13 -4.70
CA GLN A 56 -9.97 0.59 -4.97
C GLN A 56 -10.25 2.01 -5.47
N GLN A 57 -9.45 2.96 -5.01
CA GLN A 57 -9.46 4.34 -5.49
C GLN A 57 -8.46 4.50 -6.64
N LEU A 58 -8.90 5.12 -7.73
CA LEU A 58 -8.07 5.44 -8.88
C LEU A 58 -8.23 6.92 -9.24
N PRO A 59 -7.16 7.61 -9.66
CA PRO A 59 -7.28 8.90 -10.33
C PRO A 59 -8.18 8.80 -11.56
N GLN A 60 -9.10 9.74 -11.74
CA GLN A 60 -9.98 9.73 -12.92
C GLN A 60 -9.19 9.80 -14.23
N ARG A 61 -8.01 10.45 -14.24
CA ARG A 61 -7.10 10.50 -15.41
C ARG A 61 -6.52 9.13 -15.81
N TRP A 62 -6.58 8.14 -14.92
CA TRP A 62 -6.13 6.77 -15.21
C TRP A 62 -7.22 5.94 -15.85
N THR A 63 -8.40 6.52 -16.06
CA THR A 63 -9.56 5.83 -16.58
C THR A 63 -10.07 6.52 -17.84
N ASP A 64 -10.86 5.82 -18.63
CA ASP A 64 -11.56 6.35 -19.81
C ASP A 64 -12.51 7.51 -19.50
N LEU A 65 -12.85 7.74 -18.22
CA LEU A 65 -13.57 8.94 -17.76
C LEU A 65 -12.70 10.20 -17.77
N GLY A 66 -11.38 10.08 -17.86
CA GLY A 66 -10.44 11.18 -17.74
C GLY A 66 -9.90 11.73 -19.06
N VAL A 67 -10.09 11.05 -20.20
CA VAL A 67 -9.39 11.38 -21.45
C VAL A 67 -10.25 11.15 -22.70
N LEU A 68 -10.45 12.23 -23.45
CA LEU A 68 -10.75 12.32 -24.90
C LEU A 68 -9.48 11.94 -25.72
N PRO A 69 -9.60 11.48 -26.98
CA PRO A 69 -9.42 10.11 -27.48
C PRO A 69 -7.92 9.68 -27.57
N PRO A 70 -7.52 8.69 -28.42
CA PRO A 70 -6.53 7.66 -28.05
C PRO A 70 -5.14 8.23 -27.75
N HIS A 71 -4.68 8.02 -26.52
CA HIS A 71 -3.30 8.32 -26.15
C HIS A 71 -2.35 7.50 -27.04
N PRO A 72 -1.30 8.10 -27.64
CA PRO A 72 -0.29 7.33 -28.35
C PRO A 72 0.26 6.29 -27.38
N ARG A 73 0.32 5.03 -27.82
CA ARG A 73 0.94 3.94 -27.05
C ARG A 73 2.34 4.45 -26.66
N PRO A 74 2.64 4.68 -25.36
CA PRO A 74 4.00 4.99 -25.00
C PRO A 74 4.82 3.77 -25.42
N GLU A 75 5.84 3.99 -26.26
CA GLU A 75 6.83 2.96 -26.51
C GLU A 75 7.28 2.45 -25.15
N THR A 76 7.04 1.16 -24.91
CA THR A 76 7.39 0.47 -23.67
C THR A 76 8.89 0.24 -23.69
N LEU A 77 9.67 1.33 -23.69
CA LEU A 77 11.06 1.24 -23.32
C LEU A 77 11.09 0.95 -21.81
N PRO A 78 11.78 -0.12 -21.39
CA PRO A 78 11.91 -0.40 -19.98
C PRO A 78 12.62 0.80 -19.33
N ARG A 79 11.92 1.47 -18.40
CA ARG A 79 12.46 2.63 -17.66
C ARG A 79 13.69 2.27 -16.81
N PHE A 80 13.88 0.98 -16.57
CA PHE A 80 14.98 0.43 -15.81
C PHE A 80 15.60 -0.72 -16.58
N SER A 81 16.92 -0.83 -16.54
CA SER A 81 17.61 -2.00 -17.05
C SER A 81 17.41 -3.20 -16.10
N LEU A 82 17.55 -4.42 -16.62
CA LEU A 82 17.52 -5.65 -15.80
C LEU A 82 18.63 -5.65 -14.73
N VAL A 83 19.78 -5.06 -15.04
CA VAL A 83 20.89 -4.91 -14.08
C VAL A 83 20.46 -4.03 -12.92
N SER A 84 19.87 -2.86 -13.20
CA SER A 84 19.39 -1.93 -12.17
C SER A 84 18.31 -2.53 -11.27
N LEU A 85 17.41 -3.36 -11.81
CA LEU A 85 16.41 -4.07 -11.02
C LEU A 85 17.03 -5.14 -10.12
N ARG A 86 18.04 -5.85 -10.63
CA ARG A 86 18.80 -6.84 -9.84
C ARG A 86 19.57 -6.17 -8.70
N ASP A 87 20.22 -5.04 -8.97
CA ASP A 87 20.93 -4.27 -7.96
C ASP A 87 19.97 -3.76 -6.86
N LEU A 88 18.78 -3.28 -7.25
CA LEU A 88 17.76 -2.87 -6.29
C LEU A 88 17.31 -4.04 -5.40
N LEU A 89 17.14 -5.24 -5.95
CA LEU A 89 16.81 -6.43 -5.16
C LEU A 89 17.92 -6.79 -4.16
N HIS A 90 19.19 -6.72 -4.57
CA HIS A 90 20.32 -6.95 -3.68
C HIS A 90 20.34 -5.92 -2.53
N ILE A 91 20.12 -4.63 -2.83
CA ILE A 91 20.07 -3.58 -1.81
C ILE A 91 18.93 -3.85 -0.81
N LEU A 92 17.74 -4.22 -1.29
CA LEU A 92 16.61 -4.53 -0.42
C LEU A 92 16.89 -5.74 0.49
N GLN A 93 17.56 -6.77 -0.02
CA GLN A 93 17.98 -7.93 0.76
C GLN A 93 18.99 -7.55 1.85
N ASP A 94 19.98 -6.73 1.52
CA ASP A 94 20.97 -6.22 2.49
C ASP A 94 20.31 -5.40 3.60
N VAL A 95 19.35 -4.54 3.25
CA VAL A 95 18.59 -3.75 4.22
C VAL A 95 17.76 -4.66 5.13
N GLN A 96 17.11 -5.69 4.58
CA GLN A 96 16.36 -6.67 5.38
C GLN A 96 17.25 -7.47 6.33
N ALA A 97 18.40 -7.95 5.85
CA ALA A 97 19.36 -8.69 6.67
C ALA A 97 19.87 -7.84 7.85
N ARG A 98 20.13 -6.55 7.63
CA ARG A 98 20.52 -5.60 8.68
C ARG A 98 19.39 -5.30 9.65
N SER A 99 18.15 -5.25 9.17
CA SER A 99 16.97 -4.99 10.01
C SER A 99 16.59 -6.14 10.96
N CYS A 100 17.11 -7.36 10.72
CA CYS A 100 16.92 -8.52 11.58
C CYS A 100 17.80 -8.50 12.83
N VAL A 101 18.88 -7.70 12.86
CA VAL A 101 19.75 -7.57 14.04
C VAL A 101 19.24 -6.47 14.96
N LYS A 102 18.10 -6.74 15.61
CA LYS A 102 17.75 -6.08 16.89
C LYS A 102 16.70 -6.92 17.59
N GLU A 103 17.16 -7.75 18.53
CA GLU A 103 16.70 -7.89 19.93
C GLU A 103 17.61 -8.94 20.59
N ASP A 104 18.70 -8.50 21.22
CA ASP A 104 19.42 -9.30 22.21
C ASP A 104 18.49 -9.54 23.41
N PRO A 105 18.13 -10.78 23.79
CA PRO A 105 17.27 -11.03 24.95
C PRO A 105 18.04 -11.08 26.29
N TYR A 106 19.31 -10.67 26.33
CA TYR A 106 20.12 -10.85 27.54
C TYR A 106 20.92 -9.60 27.90
N GLY A 107 20.25 -8.68 28.61
CA GLY A 107 20.95 -7.68 29.42
C GLY A 107 21.72 -8.38 30.56
N PRO A 108 22.90 -7.89 30.95
CA PRO A 108 23.72 -8.53 31.97
C PRO A 108 22.97 -8.55 33.31
N SER A 109 22.76 -9.77 33.81
CA SER A 109 22.29 -10.04 35.16
C SER A 109 23.15 -9.28 36.16
N ARG A 110 22.61 -8.19 36.70
CA ARG A 110 23.14 -7.50 37.87
C ARG A 110 22.79 -8.36 39.08
N SER A 111 23.67 -9.27 39.46
CA SER A 111 23.66 -9.82 40.82
C SER A 111 24.01 -8.68 41.78
N PRO A 112 23.14 -8.29 42.73
CA PRO A 112 23.59 -7.48 43.84
C PRO A 112 24.54 -8.36 44.67
N VAL A 113 25.79 -7.90 44.75
CA VAL A 113 26.81 -8.39 45.66
C VAL A 113 26.25 -8.22 47.08
N GLY A 114 25.81 -9.33 47.68
CA GLY A 114 25.56 -9.45 49.10
C GLY A 114 26.87 -9.78 49.79
N ASP A 115 27.50 -8.75 50.31
CA ASP A 115 28.65 -8.79 51.21
C ASP A 115 28.32 -9.67 52.44
N VAL A 116 29.02 -10.79 52.60
CA VAL A 116 29.23 -11.41 53.91
C VAL A 116 30.71 -11.78 53.99
N CYS A 117 31.42 -10.91 54.70
CA CYS A 117 32.78 -11.12 55.19
C CYS A 117 32.86 -12.39 56.07
N PRO A 118 33.89 -13.24 55.94
CA PRO A 118 34.08 -14.41 56.79
C PRO A 118 34.82 -14.03 58.09
N PRO A 119 34.64 -14.79 59.17
CA PRO A 119 35.74 -15.02 60.11
C PRO A 119 36.28 -16.46 60.01
N GLU A 120 37.60 -16.52 59.83
CA GLU A 120 38.47 -17.70 59.74
C GLU A 120 38.81 -18.25 61.16
N PRO A 121 39.71 -19.25 61.36
CA PRO A 121 39.45 -20.45 62.12
C PRO A 121 40.22 -20.52 63.45
N THR A 122 39.89 -21.49 64.31
CA THR A 122 40.88 -22.17 65.18
C THR A 122 40.39 -23.58 65.50
#